data_AF-A0A9W9RZQ9-F1
#
_entry.id   AF-A0A9W9RZQ9-F1
#
_cell.length_a   1.000
_cell.length_b   1.000
_cell.length_c   1.000
_cell.angle_alpha   90.00
_cell.angle_beta   90.00
_cell.angle_gamma   90.00
#
_symmetry.space_group_name_H-M   'P 1'
#
loop_
_entity.id
_entity.type
_entity.pdbx_description
1 polymer ?
#
loop_
_entity_poly.entity_id
_entity_poly.type
_entity_poly.pdbx_seq_one_letter_code
_entity_poly.pdbx_strand_id
1 'polypeptide(L)'
;MPPPTSHQIPHSLPLTLIVATTPIRVASSTPNDSPTRLGIGLKGTLPWPRIKTDMSFFARATSRAPVPGTTNAIIMGRKTYDSVPKNLRPLGKRISVVVTRDTTGVVREGVLKELEARRAKMAETARAKAEAEGKEAVASASEEPITDALVTQSLDAALSELDAVYGASGRLGKIYVIGGAEIYGAALRMKMPVGEKEFRRPVRLVMTNVMRKVGDDGVAKEFECDTFFPVEGLGVEDGWRTASAEEVSEWVGETVTGEWIQDGEVEVQMVGYERLD
;
A
#
# COMPACT_ATOMS: atom_id res chain seq x y z
N MET A 1 17.59 -23.96 -34.48
CA MET A 1 16.50 -23.24 -33.80
C MET A 1 16.98 -22.92 -32.40
N PRO A 2 17.06 -21.64 -31.98
CA PRO A 2 17.13 -21.36 -30.56
C PRO A 2 15.80 -21.80 -29.91
N PRO A 3 15.81 -22.24 -28.64
CA PRO A 3 14.58 -22.61 -27.96
C PRO A 3 13.68 -21.38 -27.81
N PRO A 4 12.34 -21.56 -27.72
CA PRO A 4 11.44 -20.45 -27.42
C PRO A 4 11.84 -19.86 -26.07
N THR A 5 12.16 -18.57 -26.06
CA THR A 5 12.31 -17.78 -24.82
C THR A 5 11.01 -17.90 -24.06
N SER A 6 11.03 -18.73 -23.02
CA SER A 6 10.01 -18.75 -21.99
C SER A 6 9.93 -17.34 -21.42
N HIS A 7 8.89 -16.59 -21.78
CA HIS A 7 8.50 -15.41 -21.01
C HIS A 7 7.96 -15.91 -19.66
N GLN A 8 8.88 -16.33 -18.78
CA GLN A 8 8.63 -16.44 -17.36
C GLN A 8 8.31 -15.02 -16.89
N ILE A 9 7.02 -14.77 -16.65
CA ILE A 9 6.60 -13.63 -15.85
C ILE A 9 7.32 -13.78 -14.50
N PRO A 10 8.07 -12.77 -14.03
CA PRO A 10 8.75 -12.91 -12.76
C PRO A 10 7.68 -12.97 -11.65
N HIS A 11 7.43 -14.17 -11.12
CA HIS A 11 6.74 -14.37 -9.85
C HIS A 11 7.54 -13.79 -8.65
N SER A 12 8.49 -12.88 -8.89
CA SER A 12 9.54 -12.42 -7.97
C SER A 12 9.39 -10.96 -7.50
N LEU A 13 8.37 -10.21 -7.98
CA LEU A 13 8.17 -8.85 -7.49
C LEU A 13 7.87 -8.88 -5.97
N PRO A 14 8.59 -8.06 -5.17
CA PRO A 14 8.39 -8.02 -3.73
C PRO A 14 6.99 -7.49 -3.39
N LEU A 15 6.37 -8.10 -2.38
CA LEU A 15 5.10 -7.66 -1.84
C LEU A 15 5.38 -6.63 -0.73
N THR A 16 5.07 -5.36 -0.99
CA THR A 16 5.37 -4.27 -0.05
C THR A 16 4.11 -3.86 0.70
N LEU A 17 4.04 -4.15 2.00
CA LEU A 17 3.01 -3.60 2.86
C LEU A 17 3.38 -2.13 3.15
N ILE A 18 2.43 -1.20 2.97
CA ILE A 18 2.63 0.21 3.32
C ILE A 18 1.56 0.65 4.30
N VAL A 19 1.97 1.05 5.50
CA VAL A 19 1.05 1.30 6.62
C VAL A 19 1.54 2.46 7.50
N ALA A 20 0.62 3.26 8.02
CA ALA A 20 0.91 4.20 9.10
C ALA A 20 0.43 3.58 10.42
N THR A 21 1.26 3.63 11.46
CA THR A 21 0.95 3.04 12.77
C THR A 21 1.26 4.00 13.91
N THR A 22 0.59 3.83 15.04
CA THR A 22 0.93 4.52 16.30
C THR A 22 1.11 3.49 17.42
N PRO A 23 2.16 3.59 18.25
CA PRO A 23 2.37 2.68 19.36
C PRO A 23 1.33 2.92 20.46
N ILE A 24 0.62 1.86 20.85
CA ILE A 24 -0.38 1.86 21.93
C ILE A 24 0.07 0.89 23.01
N ARG A 25 0.22 1.38 24.25
CA ARG A 25 0.54 0.50 25.38
C ARG A 25 -0.73 -0.21 25.82
N VAL A 26 -0.67 -1.54 25.85
CA VAL A 26 -1.78 -2.32 26.36
C VAL A 26 -1.54 -2.63 27.83
N ALA A 27 -2.56 -2.37 28.65
CA ALA A 27 -2.54 -2.77 30.06
C ALA A 27 -2.36 -4.29 30.16
N SER A 28 -1.36 -4.71 30.92
CA SER A 28 -1.08 -6.11 31.19
C SER A 28 -1.27 -6.42 32.66
N SER A 29 -1.68 -7.65 32.95
CA SER A 29 -1.80 -8.16 34.32
C SER A 29 -0.44 -8.30 35.02
N THR A 30 0.67 -8.26 34.27
CA THR A 30 2.03 -8.33 34.80
C THR A 30 2.73 -6.96 34.69
N PRO A 31 3.23 -6.37 35.79
CA PRO A 31 3.84 -5.03 35.81
C PRO A 31 5.05 -4.83 34.88
N ASN A 32 5.73 -5.91 34.49
CA ASN A 32 6.94 -5.87 33.68
C ASN A 32 6.72 -6.17 32.18
N ASP A 33 5.48 -6.43 31.74
CA ASP A 33 5.22 -6.85 30.36
C ASP A 33 4.00 -6.12 29.81
N SER A 34 4.17 -4.84 29.46
CA SER A 34 3.13 -4.07 28.75
C SER A 34 3.44 -4.12 27.24
N PRO A 35 2.85 -5.05 26.48
CA PRO A 35 3.12 -5.15 25.06
C PRO A 35 2.64 -3.88 24.35
N THR A 36 3.48 -3.37 23.45
CA THR A 36 3.12 -2.24 22.59
C THR A 36 2.48 -2.79 21.32
N ARG A 37 1.24 -2.41 21.05
CA ARG A 37 0.56 -2.75 19.80
C ARG A 37 0.62 -1.58 18.83
N LEU A 38 0.61 -1.89 17.54
CA LEU A 38 0.64 -0.89 16.47
C LEU A 38 -0.78 -0.57 16.02
N GLY A 39 -1.36 0.53 16.51
CA GLY A 39 -2.70 1.00 16.15
C GLY A 39 -2.75 1.58 14.73
N ILE A 40 -3.77 1.21 13.95
CA ILE A 40 -3.93 1.63 12.55
C ILE A 40 -5.33 2.15 12.21
N GLY A 41 -6.30 1.99 13.10
CA GLY A 41 -7.68 2.39 12.83
C GLY A 41 -8.52 2.57 14.08
N LEU A 42 -9.52 3.43 13.95
CA LEU A 42 -10.57 3.69 14.92
C LEU A 42 -11.89 3.90 14.16
N LYS A 43 -12.92 3.10 14.46
CA LYS A 43 -14.28 3.21 13.92
C LYS A 43 -14.34 3.24 12.38
N GLY A 44 -13.45 2.51 11.73
CA GLY A 44 -13.37 2.41 10.26
C GLY A 44 -12.62 3.56 9.58
N THR A 45 -12.01 4.46 10.34
CA THR A 45 -11.16 5.56 9.85
C THR A 45 -9.76 5.51 10.48
N LEU A 46 -8.84 6.37 10.01
CA LEU A 46 -7.55 6.56 10.67
C LEU A 46 -7.74 7.14 12.08
N PRO A 47 -6.92 6.77 13.08
CA PRO A 47 -7.12 7.20 14.47
C PRO A 47 -6.59 8.62 14.74
N TRP A 48 -5.86 9.22 13.79
CA TRP A 48 -5.32 10.57 13.85
C TRP A 48 -6.00 11.53 12.86
N PRO A 49 -5.92 12.85 13.11
CA PRO A 49 -6.26 13.86 12.11
C PRO A 49 -5.47 13.71 10.82
N ARG A 50 -5.88 14.39 9.76
CA ARG A 50 -5.21 14.33 8.46
C ARG A 50 -3.74 14.78 8.55
N ILE A 51 -2.82 13.83 8.39
CA ILE A 51 -1.37 14.07 8.30
C ILE A 51 -1.01 14.29 6.83
N LYS A 52 -0.62 15.50 6.45
CA LYS A 52 -0.34 15.83 5.04
C LYS A 52 0.91 15.13 4.55
N THR A 53 1.92 15.05 5.39
CA THR A 53 3.21 14.40 5.14
C THR A 53 3.01 12.95 4.74
N ASP A 54 2.34 12.16 5.58
CA ASP A 54 2.02 10.74 5.32
C ASP A 54 1.13 10.56 4.08
N MET A 55 0.06 11.33 3.93
CA MET A 55 -0.83 11.24 2.76
C MET A 55 -0.11 11.53 1.45
N SER A 56 0.80 12.53 1.45
CA SER A 56 1.58 12.89 0.27
C SER A 56 2.63 11.82 -0.06
N PHE A 57 3.28 11.27 0.97
CA PHE A 57 4.23 10.16 0.84
C PHE A 57 3.54 8.92 0.28
N PHE A 58 2.43 8.48 0.88
CA PHE A 58 1.63 7.37 0.39
C PHE A 58 1.21 7.54 -1.07
N ALA A 59 0.70 8.74 -1.43
CA ALA A 59 0.27 9.01 -2.79
C ALA A 59 1.43 8.92 -3.78
N ARG A 60 2.60 9.49 -3.47
CA ARG A 60 3.78 9.46 -4.34
C ARG A 60 4.37 8.05 -4.43
N ALA A 61 4.66 7.41 -3.31
CA ALA A 61 5.20 6.06 -3.24
C ALA A 61 4.35 5.05 -4.03
N THR A 62 3.03 5.08 -3.85
CA THR A 62 2.14 4.10 -4.51
C THR A 62 1.87 4.43 -5.97
N SER A 63 1.98 5.69 -6.42
CA SER A 63 1.70 6.09 -7.81
C SER A 63 2.93 6.13 -8.73
N ARG A 64 4.13 6.20 -8.16
CA ARG A 64 5.39 6.29 -8.92
C ARG A 64 5.76 4.93 -9.50
N ALA A 65 5.52 4.78 -10.81
CA ALA A 65 5.93 3.59 -11.54
C ALA A 65 7.46 3.42 -11.48
N PRO A 66 7.97 2.18 -11.25
CA PRO A 66 9.42 1.93 -11.21
C PRO A 66 10.08 2.09 -12.59
N VAL A 67 9.33 1.82 -13.67
CA VAL A 67 9.80 1.87 -15.05
C VAL A 67 8.72 2.55 -15.90
N PRO A 68 9.07 3.40 -16.89
CA PRO A 68 8.10 3.96 -17.83
C PRO A 68 7.21 2.89 -18.48
N GLY A 69 5.92 3.18 -18.63
CA GLY A 69 4.95 2.23 -19.19
C GLY A 69 4.44 1.16 -18.22
N THR A 70 4.95 1.12 -16.98
CA THR A 70 4.39 0.26 -15.92
C THR A 70 3.42 1.03 -15.02
N THR A 71 2.56 0.31 -14.31
CA THR A 71 1.63 0.88 -13.32
C THR A 71 1.67 0.06 -12.04
N ASN A 72 1.85 0.74 -10.91
CA ASN A 72 1.81 0.08 -9.61
C ASN A 72 0.41 -0.41 -9.27
N ALA A 73 0.35 -1.53 -8.57
CA ALA A 73 -0.90 -2.07 -8.02
C ALA A 73 -1.00 -1.78 -6.51
N ILE A 74 -2.20 -1.46 -6.05
CA ILE A 74 -2.53 -1.35 -4.63
C ILE A 74 -3.61 -2.38 -4.31
N ILE A 75 -3.35 -3.24 -3.33
CA ILE A 75 -4.27 -4.28 -2.88
C ILE A 75 -4.84 -3.84 -1.54
N MET A 76 -6.17 -3.84 -1.45
CA MET A 76 -6.87 -3.43 -0.25
C MET A 76 -8.12 -4.25 0.01
N GLY A 77 -8.55 -4.30 1.27
CA GLY A 77 -9.83 -4.90 1.64
C GLY A 77 -11.00 -3.98 1.33
N ARG A 78 -12.18 -4.55 1.14
CA ARG A 78 -13.42 -3.78 0.86
C ARG A 78 -13.66 -2.63 1.84
N LYS A 79 -13.49 -2.84 3.15
CA LYS A 79 -13.67 -1.78 4.16
C LYS A 79 -12.68 -0.61 3.98
N THR A 80 -11.44 -0.91 3.60
CA THR A 80 -10.43 0.11 3.30
C THR A 80 -10.80 0.89 2.05
N TYR A 81 -11.26 0.21 0.99
CA TYR A 81 -11.79 0.88 -0.20
C TYR A 81 -12.99 1.79 0.13
N ASP A 82 -13.85 1.36 1.05
CA ASP A 82 -14.98 2.16 1.54
C ASP A 82 -14.60 3.37 2.38
N SER A 83 -13.46 3.32 3.06
CA SER A 83 -12.93 4.46 3.84
C SER A 83 -12.36 5.58 2.97
N VAL A 84 -12.00 5.28 1.71
CA VAL A 84 -11.51 6.29 0.77
C VAL A 84 -12.68 7.16 0.31
N PRO A 85 -12.56 8.50 0.31
CA PRO A 85 -13.60 9.40 -0.17
C PRO A 85 -14.09 9.04 -1.59
N LYS A 86 -15.41 9.04 -1.81
CA LYS A 86 -16.03 8.62 -3.08
C LYS A 86 -15.49 9.37 -4.31
N ASN A 87 -15.08 10.62 -4.15
CA ASN A 87 -14.52 11.45 -5.21
C ASN A 87 -13.06 11.11 -5.57
N LEU A 88 -12.39 10.29 -4.75
CA LEU A 88 -10.99 9.91 -4.91
C LEU A 88 -10.82 8.42 -5.25
N ARG A 89 -11.85 7.59 -5.09
CA ARG A 89 -11.83 6.16 -5.43
C ARG A 89 -12.39 5.88 -6.84
N PRO A 90 -11.83 4.91 -7.59
CA PRO A 90 -10.54 4.28 -7.37
C PRO A 90 -9.38 5.29 -7.43
N LEU A 91 -8.30 4.98 -6.71
CA LEU A 91 -7.15 5.89 -6.63
C LEU A 91 -6.46 6.00 -8.01
N GLY A 92 -6.42 7.22 -8.55
CA GLY A 92 -5.89 7.47 -9.89
C GLY A 92 -4.39 7.13 -10.02
N LYS A 93 -3.96 6.82 -11.24
CA LYS A 93 -2.59 6.45 -11.64
C LYS A 93 -2.07 5.15 -10.99
N ARG A 94 -2.98 4.27 -10.59
CA ARG A 94 -2.74 2.97 -9.93
C ARG A 94 -3.76 1.94 -10.40
N ILE A 95 -3.42 0.66 -10.27
CA ILE A 95 -4.36 -0.46 -10.38
C ILE A 95 -4.89 -0.76 -8.97
N SER A 96 -6.17 -0.46 -8.72
CA SER A 96 -6.81 -0.67 -7.41
C SER A 96 -7.43 -2.06 -7.32
N VAL A 97 -6.90 -2.95 -6.50
CA VAL A 97 -7.44 -4.30 -6.30
C VAL A 97 -8.20 -4.39 -4.99
N VAL A 98 -9.51 -4.64 -5.07
CA VAL A 98 -10.41 -4.73 -3.92
C VAL A 98 -10.69 -6.19 -3.61
N VAL A 99 -10.24 -6.64 -2.44
CA VAL A 99 -10.48 -8.00 -1.94
C VAL A 99 -11.81 -8.02 -1.17
N THR A 100 -12.74 -8.87 -1.61
CA THR A 100 -14.09 -9.03 -1.04
C THR A 100 -14.59 -10.45 -1.24
N ARG A 101 -15.47 -10.94 -0.35
CA ARG A 101 -16.16 -12.22 -0.53
C ARG A 101 -17.33 -12.14 -1.53
N ASP A 102 -17.82 -10.92 -1.78
CA ASP A 102 -18.89 -10.65 -2.76
C ASP A 102 -18.27 -10.24 -4.11
N THR A 103 -17.81 -11.23 -4.88
CA THR A 103 -17.12 -10.99 -6.16
C THR A 103 -18.05 -10.90 -7.36
N THR A 104 -19.31 -11.32 -7.26
CA THR A 104 -20.28 -11.29 -8.36
C THR A 104 -21.46 -10.36 -8.11
N GLY A 105 -21.52 -9.72 -6.94
CA GLY A 105 -22.63 -8.86 -6.55
C GLY A 105 -22.34 -7.37 -6.66
N VAL A 106 -23.08 -6.61 -5.84
CA VAL A 106 -23.17 -5.15 -5.87
C VAL A 106 -21.82 -4.47 -5.67
N VAL A 107 -20.91 -5.10 -4.89
CA VAL A 107 -19.58 -4.54 -4.66
C VAL A 107 -18.79 -4.46 -5.96
N ARG A 108 -18.80 -5.52 -6.79
CA ARG A 108 -18.05 -5.53 -8.06
C ARG A 108 -18.60 -4.49 -9.02
N GLU A 109 -19.91 -4.47 -9.22
CA GLU A 109 -20.59 -3.51 -10.09
C GLU A 109 -20.31 -2.07 -9.64
N GLY A 110 -20.36 -1.82 -8.32
CA GLY A 110 -20.06 -0.51 -7.74
C GLY A 110 -18.63 -0.04 -8.04
N VAL A 111 -17.63 -0.91 -7.84
CA VAL A 111 -16.22 -0.58 -8.12
C VAL A 111 -16.00 -0.28 -9.61
N LEU A 112 -16.58 -1.08 -10.51
CA LEU A 112 -16.45 -0.88 -11.95
C LEU A 112 -17.13 0.43 -12.41
N LYS A 113 -18.31 0.74 -11.88
CA LYS A 113 -19.00 2.00 -12.16
C LYS A 113 -18.19 3.22 -11.67
N GLU A 114 -17.60 3.13 -10.48
CA GLU A 114 -16.73 4.19 -9.95
C GLU A 114 -15.46 4.36 -10.79
N LEU A 115 -14.89 3.26 -11.30
CA LEU A 115 -13.75 3.28 -12.21
C LEU A 115 -14.08 4.02 -13.52
N GLU A 116 -15.21 3.71 -14.16
CA GLU A 116 -15.65 4.38 -15.38
C GLU A 116 -15.81 5.89 -15.17
N ALA A 117 -16.50 6.28 -14.09
CA ALA A 117 -16.66 7.68 -13.72
C ALA A 117 -15.31 8.37 -13.48
N ARG A 118 -14.36 7.67 -12.85
CA ARG A 118 -13.02 8.20 -12.58
C ARG A 118 -12.23 8.40 -13.87
N ARG A 119 -12.27 7.44 -14.80
CA ARG A 119 -11.62 7.52 -16.12
C ARG A 119 -12.21 8.66 -16.94
N ALA A 120 -13.53 8.81 -16.97
CA ALA A 120 -14.19 9.91 -17.67
C ALA A 120 -13.73 11.28 -17.16
N LYS A 121 -13.72 11.47 -15.83
CA LYS A 121 -13.24 12.71 -15.20
C LYS A 121 -11.77 13.01 -15.51
N MET A 122 -10.92 11.98 -15.55
CA MET A 122 -9.51 12.14 -15.92
C MET A 122 -9.34 12.52 -17.39
N ALA A 123 -10.09 11.89 -18.29
CA ALA A 123 -10.06 12.20 -19.71
C ALA A 123 -10.51 13.64 -19.98
N GLU A 124 -11.56 14.11 -19.30
CA GLU A 124 -12.01 15.50 -19.36
C GLU A 124 -10.93 16.47 -18.87
N THR A 125 -10.31 16.19 -17.72
CA THR A 125 -9.24 17.03 -17.16
C THR A 125 -8.01 17.05 -18.09
N ALA A 126 -7.64 15.91 -18.66
CA ALA A 126 -6.52 15.80 -19.60
C ALA A 126 -6.78 16.57 -20.89
N ARG A 127 -8.02 16.50 -21.42
CA ARG A 127 -8.44 17.27 -22.60
C ARG A 127 -8.39 18.78 -22.32
N ALA A 128 -8.96 19.23 -21.21
CA ALA A 128 -8.92 20.63 -20.82
C ALA A 128 -7.48 21.16 -20.65
N LYS A 129 -6.57 20.33 -20.10
CA LYS A 129 -5.15 20.67 -19.98
C LYS A 129 -4.46 20.75 -21.35
N ALA A 130 -4.74 19.82 -22.25
CA ALA A 130 -4.18 19.83 -23.61
C ALA A 130 -4.64 21.06 -24.42
N GLU A 131 -5.93 21.40 -24.31
CA GLU A 131 -6.51 22.61 -24.93
C GLU A 131 -5.86 23.90 -24.37
N ALA A 132 -5.60 23.96 -23.06
CA ALA A 132 -4.92 25.10 -22.43
C ALA A 132 -3.43 25.22 -22.79
N GLU A 133 -2.73 24.10 -23.04
CA GLU A 133 -1.30 24.07 -23.37
C GLU A 133 -1.01 24.20 -24.88
N GLY A 134 -2.03 24.28 -25.75
CA GLY A 134 -1.86 24.44 -27.20
C GLY A 134 -1.14 23.27 -27.89
N LYS A 135 -1.04 22.11 -27.22
CA LYS A 135 -0.46 20.88 -27.78
C LYS A 135 -1.58 20.05 -28.40
N GLU A 136 -1.39 19.57 -29.63
CA GLU A 136 -2.23 18.48 -30.15
C GLU A 136 -2.17 17.32 -29.15
N ALA A 137 -3.33 16.71 -28.89
CA ALA A 137 -3.47 15.52 -28.06
C ALA A 137 -2.84 14.31 -28.77
N VAL A 138 -1.52 14.35 -28.96
CA VAL A 138 -0.75 13.17 -29.29
C VAL A 138 -0.76 12.34 -28.02
N ALA A 139 -1.52 11.25 -28.08
CA ALA A 139 -1.58 10.25 -27.04
C ALA A 139 -0.16 9.71 -26.78
N SER A 140 0.57 10.29 -25.83
CA SER A 140 1.68 9.63 -25.15
C SER A 140 1.12 8.56 -24.19
N ALA A 141 0.19 7.75 -24.70
CA ALA A 141 -0.53 6.70 -23.97
C ALA A 141 0.40 5.55 -23.55
N SER A 142 1.67 5.59 -23.92
CA SER A 142 2.65 4.54 -23.66
C SER A 142 3.51 4.75 -22.41
N GLU A 143 3.52 5.92 -21.77
CA GLU A 143 4.46 6.18 -20.66
C GLU A 143 3.83 6.46 -19.29
N GLU A 144 2.63 7.04 -19.21
CA GLU A 144 2.02 7.38 -17.92
C GLU A 144 1.26 6.21 -17.26
N PRO A 145 1.27 6.12 -15.91
CA PRO A 145 0.54 5.09 -15.21
C PRO A 145 -0.98 5.19 -15.44
N ILE A 146 -1.60 4.06 -15.72
CA ILE A 146 -3.05 3.98 -15.96
C ILE A 146 -3.84 4.01 -14.64
N THR A 147 -5.16 4.20 -14.75
CA THR A 147 -6.08 3.99 -13.63
C THR A 147 -6.97 2.80 -13.94
N ASP A 148 -6.91 1.77 -13.11
CA ASP A 148 -7.71 0.56 -13.25
C ASP A 148 -8.21 0.06 -11.89
N ALA A 149 -9.19 -0.84 -11.90
CA ALA A 149 -9.68 -1.50 -10.70
C ALA A 149 -10.07 -2.96 -10.96
N LEU A 150 -9.65 -3.85 -10.05
CA LEU A 150 -10.00 -5.27 -10.03
C LEU A 150 -10.72 -5.61 -8.73
N VAL A 151 -11.57 -6.64 -8.77
CA VAL A 151 -12.31 -7.13 -7.60
C VAL A 151 -12.09 -8.63 -7.51
N THR A 152 -11.48 -9.07 -6.41
CA THR A 152 -11.04 -10.46 -6.23
C THR A 152 -11.49 -11.04 -4.89
N GLN A 153 -11.46 -12.37 -4.78
CA GLN A 153 -11.96 -13.11 -3.60
C GLN A 153 -10.95 -13.27 -2.47
N SER A 154 -9.66 -13.15 -2.78
CA SER A 154 -8.55 -13.34 -1.85
C SER A 154 -7.31 -12.57 -2.29
N LEU A 155 -6.33 -12.49 -1.39
CA LEU A 155 -5.02 -11.92 -1.70
C LEU A 155 -4.28 -12.75 -2.78
N ASP A 156 -4.34 -14.08 -2.69
CA ASP A 156 -3.74 -14.97 -3.69
C ASP A 156 -4.35 -14.75 -5.08
N ALA A 157 -5.69 -14.68 -5.15
CA ALA A 157 -6.39 -14.41 -6.40
C ALA A 157 -6.03 -13.01 -6.95
N ALA A 158 -5.90 -12.00 -6.08
CA ALA A 158 -5.43 -10.67 -6.46
C ALA A 158 -4.05 -10.72 -7.13
N LEU A 159 -3.10 -11.44 -6.53
CA LEU A 159 -1.75 -11.56 -7.06
C LEU A 159 -1.73 -12.33 -8.38
N SER A 160 -2.42 -13.46 -8.47
CA SER A 160 -2.52 -14.25 -9.71
C SER A 160 -3.15 -13.46 -10.85
N GLU A 161 -4.21 -12.69 -10.58
CA GLU A 161 -4.87 -11.87 -11.61
C GLU A 161 -4.00 -10.69 -12.04
N LEU A 162 -3.28 -10.04 -11.11
CA LEU A 162 -2.31 -9.00 -11.44
C LEU A 162 -1.19 -9.52 -12.35
N ASP A 163 -0.63 -10.69 -12.01
CA ASP A 163 0.40 -11.34 -12.82
C ASP A 163 -0.14 -11.71 -14.22
N ALA A 164 -1.33 -12.28 -14.29
CA ALA A 164 -1.93 -12.71 -15.55
C ALA A 164 -2.30 -11.53 -16.48
N VAL A 165 -2.87 -10.45 -15.94
CA VAL A 165 -3.41 -9.34 -16.74
C VAL A 165 -2.34 -8.29 -17.05
N TYR A 166 -1.50 -7.96 -16.07
CA TYR A 166 -0.52 -6.86 -16.19
C TYR A 166 0.90 -7.39 -16.26
N GLY A 167 1.23 -8.41 -15.45
CA GLY A 167 2.55 -9.05 -15.44
C GLY A 167 2.92 -9.67 -16.78
N ALA A 168 2.00 -10.44 -17.38
CA ALA A 168 2.17 -11.07 -18.70
C ALA A 168 2.46 -10.06 -19.82
N SER A 169 1.93 -8.85 -19.68
CA SER A 169 2.11 -7.76 -20.64
C SER A 169 3.29 -6.82 -20.29
N GLY A 170 4.04 -7.09 -19.23
CA GLY A 170 5.14 -6.23 -18.76
C GLY A 170 4.69 -4.86 -18.24
N ARG A 171 3.40 -4.67 -17.95
CA ARG A 171 2.81 -3.39 -17.50
C ARG A 171 2.66 -3.30 -15.98
N LEU A 172 2.96 -4.36 -15.25
CA LEU A 172 2.87 -4.38 -13.79
C LEU A 172 4.12 -3.75 -13.16
N GLY A 173 3.90 -2.70 -12.37
CA GLY A 173 4.93 -2.07 -11.55
C GLY A 173 5.06 -2.74 -10.18
N LYS A 174 5.34 -1.94 -9.14
CA LYS A 174 5.41 -2.42 -7.75
C LYS A 174 4.01 -2.82 -7.24
N ILE A 175 3.95 -3.81 -6.36
CA ILE A 175 2.71 -4.25 -5.70
C ILE A 175 2.73 -3.81 -4.24
N TYR A 176 1.76 -2.97 -3.86
CA TYR A 176 1.58 -2.49 -2.51
C TYR A 176 0.35 -3.11 -1.86
N VAL A 177 0.48 -3.63 -0.64
CA VAL A 177 -0.66 -3.96 0.22
C VAL A 177 -0.91 -2.78 1.12
N ILE A 178 -2.09 -2.17 1.02
CA ILE A 178 -2.43 -0.93 1.74
C ILE A 178 -3.46 -1.16 2.86
N GLY A 179 -3.70 -2.44 3.19
CA GLY A 179 -4.52 -2.86 4.32
C GLY A 179 -5.97 -3.21 3.98
N GLY A 180 -6.88 -3.29 4.94
CA GLY A 180 -6.68 -3.11 6.38
C GLY A 180 -6.10 -4.34 7.08
N ALA A 181 -6.30 -4.43 8.40
CA ALA A 181 -5.75 -5.48 9.27
C ALA A 181 -5.95 -6.91 8.73
N GLU A 182 -7.13 -7.21 8.17
CA GLU A 182 -7.41 -8.54 7.60
C GLU A 182 -6.50 -8.87 6.40
N ILE A 183 -6.25 -7.90 5.51
CA ILE A 183 -5.41 -8.08 4.32
C ILE A 183 -3.93 -8.05 4.69
N TYR A 184 -3.52 -7.19 5.62
CA TYR A 184 -2.16 -7.25 6.19
C TYR A 184 -1.90 -8.62 6.80
N GLY A 185 -2.83 -9.13 7.61
CA GLY A 185 -2.71 -10.44 8.23
C GLY A 185 -2.65 -11.56 7.21
N ALA A 186 -3.40 -11.47 6.10
CA ALA A 186 -3.28 -12.41 4.99
C ALA A 186 -1.90 -12.35 4.33
N ALA A 187 -1.39 -11.16 4.03
CA ALA A 187 -0.07 -10.96 3.42
C ALA A 187 1.07 -11.48 4.31
N LEU A 188 0.99 -11.24 5.62
CA LEU A 188 1.98 -11.74 6.59
C LEU A 188 1.91 -13.26 6.76
N ARG A 189 0.71 -13.86 6.68
CA ARG A 189 0.51 -15.32 6.73
C ARG A 189 0.83 -16.05 5.44
N MET A 190 1.22 -15.35 4.36
CA MET A 190 1.80 -15.99 3.19
C MET A 190 3.14 -16.60 3.62
N LYS A 191 3.05 -17.80 4.20
CA LYS A 191 4.16 -18.62 4.66
C LYS A 191 4.70 -19.41 3.49
N MET A 192 5.99 -19.65 3.56
CA MET A 192 6.75 -20.60 2.75
C MET A 192 6.04 -21.96 2.75
N PRO A 193 5.65 -22.52 1.61
CA PRO A 193 5.56 -23.97 1.48
C PRO A 193 6.98 -24.52 1.70
N VAL A 194 7.13 -25.41 2.69
CA VAL A 194 8.41 -26.06 2.96
C VAL A 194 8.82 -26.86 1.72
N GLY A 195 9.88 -26.46 1.04
CA GLY A 195 10.50 -27.24 -0.05
C GLY A 195 10.55 -26.59 -1.45
N GLU A 196 9.81 -25.50 -1.70
CA GLU A 196 9.76 -24.87 -3.02
C GLU A 196 10.46 -23.50 -3.01
N LYS A 197 11.75 -23.48 -3.35
CA LYS A 197 12.58 -22.24 -3.40
C LYS A 197 12.28 -21.34 -4.61
N GLU A 198 11.54 -21.81 -5.61
CA GLU A 198 11.47 -21.15 -6.94
C GLU A 198 10.38 -20.09 -7.11
N PHE A 199 9.38 -19.98 -6.21
CA PHE A 199 8.22 -19.09 -6.39
C PHE A 199 8.01 -18.13 -5.21
N ARG A 200 9.08 -17.49 -4.74
CA ARG A 200 9.01 -16.60 -3.57
C ARG A 200 8.90 -15.12 -3.94
N ARG A 201 7.96 -14.43 -3.28
CA ARG A 201 7.92 -12.95 -3.22
C ARG A 201 8.49 -12.49 -1.88
N PRO A 202 9.57 -11.70 -1.85
CA PRO A 202 10.03 -11.06 -0.62
C PRO A 202 8.92 -10.18 -0.02
N VAL A 203 8.73 -10.23 1.29
CA VAL A 203 7.75 -9.38 1.98
C VAL A 203 8.51 -8.24 2.66
N ARG A 204 8.09 -7.02 2.32
CA ARG A 204 8.65 -5.77 2.86
C ARG A 204 7.54 -5.00 3.55
N LEU A 205 7.91 -4.21 4.55
CA LEU A 205 7.04 -3.30 5.26
C LEU A 205 7.65 -1.90 5.16
N VAL A 206 6.89 -0.96 4.62
CA VAL A 206 7.16 0.48 4.69
C VAL A 206 6.19 1.05 5.71
N MET A 207 6.71 1.55 6.82
CA MET A 207 5.90 1.98 7.95
C MET A 207 6.11 3.47 8.23
N THR A 208 5.02 4.23 8.32
CA THR A 208 5.02 5.57 8.91
C THR A 208 4.70 5.45 10.40
N ASN A 209 5.68 5.68 11.26
CA ASN A 209 5.45 5.86 12.69
C ASN A 209 4.75 7.19 12.93
N VAL A 210 3.68 7.19 13.72
CA VAL A 210 2.91 8.38 14.08
C VAL A 210 2.88 8.52 15.60
N MET A 211 3.38 9.65 16.10
CA MET A 211 3.36 9.98 17.52
C MET A 211 2.74 11.36 17.72
N ARG A 212 2.01 11.56 18.83
CA ARG A 212 1.63 12.92 19.24
C ARG A 212 2.87 13.63 19.77
N LYS A 213 2.91 14.94 19.57
CA LYS A 213 3.87 15.79 20.25
C LYS A 213 3.69 15.65 21.76
N VAL A 214 4.82 15.68 22.45
CA VAL A 214 4.87 15.73 23.92
C VAL A 214 4.22 17.04 24.36
N GLY A 215 3.23 16.95 25.25
CA GLY A 215 2.58 18.13 25.82
C GLY A 215 3.46 18.84 26.85
N ASP A 216 2.97 19.97 27.39
CA ASP A 216 3.65 20.72 28.45
C ASP A 216 3.87 19.87 29.73
N ASP A 217 3.11 18.79 29.89
CA ASP A 217 3.21 17.79 30.97
C ASP A 217 4.36 16.78 30.76
N GLY A 218 5.10 16.88 29.66
CA GLY A 218 6.19 15.96 29.33
C GLY A 218 5.72 14.58 28.86
N VAL A 219 4.41 14.38 28.60
CA VAL A 219 3.85 13.09 28.18
C VAL A 219 3.14 13.23 26.82
N ALA A 220 3.55 12.42 25.84
CA ALA A 220 2.79 12.28 24.60
C ALA A 220 1.53 11.44 24.86
N LYS A 221 0.35 12.01 24.60
CA LYS A 221 -0.93 11.26 24.70
C LYS A 221 -1.01 10.20 23.59
N GLU A 222 -1.49 9.02 23.94
CA GLU A 222 -1.72 7.95 22.97
C GLU A 222 -3.02 8.19 22.16
N PHE A 223 -3.11 7.63 20.95
CA PHE A 223 -4.35 7.64 20.17
C PHE A 223 -5.29 6.52 20.61
N GLU A 224 -6.60 6.72 20.52
CA GLU A 224 -7.55 5.62 20.66
C GLU A 224 -7.56 4.79 19.37
N CYS A 225 -7.42 3.47 19.49
CA CYS A 225 -7.42 2.54 18.36
C CYS A 225 -8.27 1.30 18.67
N ASP A 226 -9.06 0.84 17.71
CA ASP A 226 -9.79 -0.44 17.75
C ASP A 226 -9.22 -1.49 16.77
N THR A 227 -8.42 -1.03 15.82
CA THR A 227 -7.82 -1.84 14.76
C THR A 227 -6.30 -1.73 14.84
N PHE A 228 -5.62 -2.88 14.81
CA PHE A 228 -4.17 -2.98 15.02
C PHE A 228 -3.49 -3.73 13.86
N PHE A 229 -2.24 -3.37 13.59
CA PHE A 229 -1.40 -4.08 12.63
C PHE A 229 -1.06 -5.48 13.18
N PRO A 230 -1.21 -6.56 12.39
CA PRO A 230 -1.17 -7.93 12.88
C PRO A 230 0.26 -8.48 12.95
N VAL A 231 1.11 -7.87 13.79
CA VAL A 231 2.45 -8.35 14.13
C VAL A 231 2.61 -8.45 15.65
N GLU A 232 3.46 -9.38 16.09
CA GLU A 232 3.84 -9.54 17.49
C GLU A 232 5.00 -8.59 17.84
N GLY A 233 5.92 -8.41 16.90
CA GLY A 233 6.94 -7.37 16.90
C GLY A 233 7.59 -7.25 15.52
N LEU A 234 8.57 -6.35 15.43
CA LEU A 234 9.34 -6.07 14.21
C LEU A 234 10.86 -6.24 14.45
N GLY A 235 11.21 -7.01 15.48
CA GLY A 235 12.60 -7.35 15.78
C GLY A 235 13.10 -8.55 14.97
N VAL A 236 14.40 -8.83 15.13
CA VAL A 236 15.05 -9.99 14.49
C VAL A 236 14.48 -11.29 15.06
N GLU A 237 14.15 -11.29 16.34
CA GLU A 237 13.44 -12.33 17.07
C GLU A 237 12.06 -12.66 16.46
N ASP A 238 11.41 -11.66 15.84
CA ASP A 238 10.12 -11.80 15.16
C ASP A 238 10.27 -12.09 13.65
N GLY A 239 11.50 -12.30 13.17
CA GLY A 239 11.79 -12.58 11.77
C GLY A 239 11.83 -11.33 10.88
N TRP A 240 12.15 -10.16 11.43
CA TRP A 240 12.28 -8.90 10.68
C TRP A 240 13.67 -8.29 10.79
N ARG A 241 14.12 -7.66 9.70
CA ARG A 241 15.30 -6.81 9.66
C ARG A 241 14.88 -5.38 9.39
N THR A 242 15.34 -4.43 10.21
CA THR A 242 15.23 -3.00 9.91
C THR A 242 16.08 -2.68 8.68
N ALA A 243 15.49 -2.05 7.68
CA ALA A 243 16.17 -1.59 6.48
C ALA A 243 16.73 -0.17 6.67
N SER A 244 17.80 0.14 5.95
CA SER A 244 18.38 1.49 5.96
C SER A 244 17.48 2.49 5.23
N ALA A 245 17.67 3.78 5.49
CA ALA A 245 16.91 4.85 4.83
C ALA A 245 17.09 4.83 3.30
N GLU A 246 18.27 4.44 2.83
CA GLU A 246 18.59 4.24 1.41
C GLU A 246 17.80 3.07 0.82
N GLU A 247 17.77 1.92 1.50
CA GLU A 247 16.99 0.76 1.06
C GLU A 247 15.49 1.13 0.95
N VAL A 248 14.95 1.81 1.96
CA VAL A 248 13.55 2.26 1.92
C VAL A 248 13.32 3.22 0.76
N SER A 249 14.26 4.14 0.52
CA SER A 249 14.18 5.08 -0.60
C SER A 249 14.09 4.39 -1.96
N GLU A 250 14.85 3.30 -2.16
CA GLU A 250 14.77 2.47 -3.37
C GLU A 250 13.41 1.76 -3.48
N TRP A 251 12.89 1.25 -2.36
CA TRP A 251 11.62 0.54 -2.32
C TRP A 251 10.43 1.43 -2.66
N VAL A 252 10.44 2.70 -2.27
CA VAL A 252 9.36 3.65 -2.59
C VAL A 252 9.66 4.53 -3.81
N GLY A 253 10.92 4.58 -4.25
CA GLY A 253 11.37 5.38 -5.37
C GLY A 253 11.45 6.88 -5.09
N GLU A 254 11.44 7.30 -3.83
CA GLU A 254 11.63 8.69 -3.37
C GLU A 254 12.56 8.73 -2.16
N THR A 255 13.22 9.86 -1.92
CA THR A 255 14.13 10.01 -0.78
C THR A 255 13.38 9.90 0.55
N VAL A 256 13.82 8.97 1.39
CA VAL A 256 13.40 8.78 2.77
C VAL A 256 14.62 8.97 3.66
N THR A 257 14.53 9.81 4.68
CA THR A 257 15.66 10.11 5.58
C THR A 257 15.65 9.26 6.84
N GLY A 258 14.50 8.70 7.21
CA GLY A 258 14.32 8.04 8.51
C GLY A 258 14.27 9.02 9.70
N GLU A 259 14.23 10.33 9.45
CA GLU A 259 14.12 11.35 10.49
C GLU A 259 12.66 11.62 10.88
N TRP A 260 12.45 12.14 12.08
CA TRP A 260 11.15 12.61 12.53
C TRP A 260 10.79 13.94 11.88
N ILE A 261 9.60 14.00 11.28
CA ILE A 261 9.04 15.16 10.59
C ILE A 261 7.84 15.66 11.38
N GLN A 262 7.83 16.95 11.74
CA GLN A 262 6.69 17.56 12.41
C GLN A 262 5.58 17.89 11.42
N ASP A 263 4.35 17.48 11.73
CA ASP A 263 3.15 17.80 10.95
C ASP A 263 2.00 18.16 11.90
N GLY A 264 1.89 19.45 12.23
CA GLY A 264 0.91 19.96 13.18
C GLY A 264 1.16 19.42 14.60
N GLU A 265 0.18 18.68 15.12
CA GLU A 265 0.17 18.08 16.48
C GLU A 265 0.86 16.72 16.57
N VAL A 266 1.33 16.19 15.43
CA VAL A 266 2.01 14.90 15.37
C VAL A 266 3.42 15.04 14.83
N GLU A 267 4.21 14.02 15.10
CA GLU A 267 5.50 13.77 14.47
C GLU A 267 5.41 12.43 13.75
N VAL A 268 5.97 12.38 12.55
CA VAL A 268 5.97 11.18 11.72
C VAL A 268 7.36 10.80 11.27
N GLN A 269 7.63 9.50 11.18
CA GLN A 269 8.90 8.97 10.72
C GLN A 269 8.64 7.79 9.78
N MET A 270 9.22 7.82 8.59
CA MET A 270 9.12 6.71 7.64
C MET A 270 10.30 5.76 7.84
N VAL A 271 10.01 4.49 8.11
CA VAL A 271 10.97 3.42 8.31
C VAL A 271 10.59 2.21 7.46
N GLY A 272 11.49 1.23 7.35
CA GLY A 272 11.18 0.00 6.63
C GLY A 272 11.76 -1.24 7.27
N TYR A 273 11.09 -2.36 7.00
CA TYR A 273 11.47 -3.67 7.48
C TYR A 273 11.39 -4.69 6.34
N GLU A 274 12.30 -5.64 6.33
CA GLU A 274 12.29 -6.78 5.43
C GLU A 274 12.18 -8.07 6.22
N ARG A 275 11.33 -8.99 5.74
CA ARG A 275 11.13 -10.28 6.40
C ARG A 275 12.33 -11.21 6.15
N LEU A 276 12.87 -11.80 7.20
CA LEU A 276 14.11 -12.61 7.22
C LEU A 276 13.95 -14.07 6.78
N ASP A 277 12.72 -14.49 6.48
CA ASP A 277 12.33 -15.84 6.03
C ASP A 277 13.30 -16.57 5.09
#